data_AF-A0A1N7PVH2-F1
#
_entry.id   AF-A0A1N7PVH2-F1
#
_cell.length_a   1.000
_cell.length_b   1.000
_cell.length_c   1.000
_cell.angle_alpha   90.00
_cell.angle_beta   90.00
_cell.angle_gamma   90.00
#
_symmetry.space_group_name_H-M   'P 1'
#
loop_
_entity.id
_entity.type
_entity.pdbx_description
1 polymer ?
#
loop_
_entity_poly.entity_id
_entity_poly.type
_entity_poly.pdbx_seq_one_letter_code
_entity_poly.pdbx_strand_id
1 'polypeptide(L)'
;MRLLGITCVSALVLASAGAGYAQEKYFLHVTLKDESYSLTSPPTVHYEVYPFSPSTAPGMPEEDSIVPTKRGEPSTFIYGEDRLNDYIGGQERSNYFVFIDVDRPSNLLPADPGKLLVRMNPRYLGGQPIQREIVLKTRAQFAELYRIEVNQILRLSRLSDSDFERAYKAALGAIDYNPELDNFLLFVKVLRAQLAAGAGPPSYAPATPEELAIQLSGYSDLPFRERWLVELDLLDTLVGASDLDRAYGSAGTVRDAALLLGTAMIDALDGAEADLADLPVVRVYQHLSALHAEAGDCVSLSENAARALADAEAIRMAWTAQRRLFLDWGTCLETMSGFGTGPTIDAIIEDASEKPFLRAQWGDFADASLRAESRLEFATAAADVRIRDLKDISLRISERTPE
;
A
#
# COMPACT_ATOMS: atom_id res chain seq x y z
N MET A 1 26.82 -43.16 -14.83
CA MET A 1 28.25 -42.98 -14.51
C MET A 1 28.39 -42.95 -13.00
N ARG A 2 29.31 -43.75 -12.47
CA ARG A 2 29.51 -44.11 -11.06
C ARG A 2 30.94 -43.72 -10.68
N LEU A 3 31.16 -43.39 -9.40
CA LEU A 3 32.43 -43.41 -8.62
C LEU A 3 33.37 -42.19 -8.86
N LEU A 4 34.14 -41.65 -7.90
CA LEU A 4 34.40 -41.91 -6.45
C LEU A 4 35.38 -40.85 -5.90
N GLY A 5 35.46 -40.75 -4.57
CA GLY A 5 36.60 -40.21 -3.80
C GLY A 5 36.14 -39.59 -2.47
N ILE A 6 35.65 -40.36 -1.48
CA ILE A 6 36.39 -40.92 -0.34
C ILE A 6 37.56 -40.08 0.16
N THR A 7 37.38 -39.52 1.36
CA THR A 7 38.37 -39.62 2.44
C THR A 7 37.64 -40.04 3.72
N CYS A 8 37.85 -41.29 4.13
CA CYS A 8 37.67 -41.73 5.51
C CYS A 8 38.70 -41.01 6.39
N VAL A 9 38.26 -40.41 7.50
CA VAL A 9 39.07 -40.39 8.72
C VAL A 9 38.25 -41.11 9.78
N SER A 10 38.69 -42.34 10.06
CA SER A 10 38.25 -43.12 11.19
C SER A 10 38.78 -42.44 12.46
N ALA A 11 37.89 -41.85 13.26
CA ALA A 11 38.20 -41.55 14.65
C ALA A 11 37.83 -42.80 15.48
N LEU A 12 38.86 -43.54 15.85
CA LEU A 12 38.83 -44.57 16.88
C LEU A 12 38.29 -43.92 18.17
N VAL A 13 37.09 -44.29 18.61
CA VAL A 13 36.64 -43.97 19.98
C VAL A 13 37.33 -44.97 20.90
N LEU A 14 38.57 -44.64 21.28
CA LEU A 14 39.21 -45.22 22.46
C LEU A 14 38.43 -44.72 23.68
N ALA A 15 37.73 -45.66 24.32
CA ALA A 15 37.15 -45.46 25.64
C ALA A 15 38.27 -45.22 26.66
N SER A 16 38.67 -43.96 26.85
CA SER A 16 39.37 -43.53 28.05
C SER A 16 38.32 -43.16 29.09
N ALA A 17 38.03 -44.10 29.98
CA ALA A 17 37.37 -43.82 31.25
C ALA A 17 38.30 -42.93 32.09
N GLY A 18 38.00 -41.63 32.15
CA GLY A 18 38.72 -40.68 32.98
C GLY A 18 38.19 -39.25 32.78
N ALA A 19 37.46 -38.73 33.77
CA ALA A 19 37.01 -37.35 33.92
C ALA A 19 35.97 -36.82 32.90
N GLY A 20 34.89 -37.56 32.65
CA GLY A 20 33.63 -36.97 32.18
C GLY A 20 32.80 -36.40 33.35
N TYR A 21 31.93 -35.42 33.07
CA TYR A 21 30.82 -34.93 33.92
C TYR A 21 30.90 -33.53 34.59
N ALA A 22 31.79 -32.63 34.19
CA ALA A 22 31.70 -31.22 34.66
C ALA A 22 31.53 -30.15 33.56
N GLN A 23 32.02 -30.38 32.34
CA GLN A 23 32.16 -29.29 31.35
C GLN A 23 30.95 -29.05 30.44
N GLU A 24 30.03 -30.01 30.25
CA GLU A 24 28.87 -29.83 29.35
C GLU A 24 27.69 -29.02 29.91
N LYS A 25 27.86 -28.45 31.10
CA LYS A 25 26.74 -28.03 31.96
C LYS A 25 26.06 -26.71 31.55
N TYR A 26 26.63 -25.96 30.59
CA TYR A 26 26.17 -24.59 30.30
C TYR A 26 26.25 -24.18 28.82
N PHE A 27 26.11 -25.11 27.88
CA PHE A 27 26.28 -24.75 26.47
C PHE A 27 24.98 -24.33 25.78
N LEU A 28 25.01 -23.15 25.15
CA LEU A 28 24.05 -22.71 24.14
C LEU A 28 24.70 -22.86 22.77
N HIS A 29 24.17 -23.77 21.95
CA HIS A 29 24.65 -24.03 20.60
C HIS A 29 23.72 -23.32 19.62
N VAL A 30 24.26 -22.34 18.91
CA VAL A 30 23.57 -21.62 17.85
C VAL A 30 24.12 -22.08 16.51
N THR A 31 23.26 -22.65 15.69
CA THR A 31 23.57 -22.97 14.30
C THR A 31 22.94 -21.89 13.42
N LEU A 32 23.75 -21.25 12.58
CA LEU A 32 23.24 -20.32 11.58
C LEU A 32 23.11 -21.05 10.25
N LYS A 33 21.90 -21.03 9.70
CA LYS A 33 21.61 -21.55 8.37
C LYS A 33 21.32 -20.38 7.44
N ASP A 34 22.24 -20.11 6.54
CA ASP A 34 22.03 -19.11 5.49
C ASP A 34 21.19 -19.71 4.36
N GLU A 35 19.94 -19.26 4.22
CA GLU A 35 19.09 -19.56 3.06
C GLU A 35 19.03 -18.39 2.07
N SER A 36 19.72 -17.29 2.36
CA SER A 36 19.91 -16.19 1.41
C SER A 36 20.99 -16.47 0.38
N TYR A 37 21.96 -17.32 0.73
CA TYR A 37 23.19 -17.56 -0.03
C TYR A 37 23.99 -16.27 -0.34
N SER A 38 23.77 -15.21 0.45
CA SER A 38 24.36 -13.90 0.24
C SER A 38 25.55 -13.63 1.18
N LEU A 39 25.73 -14.45 2.22
CA LEU A 39 26.85 -14.31 3.14
C LEU A 39 28.15 -14.79 2.48
N THR A 40 29.05 -13.85 2.22
CA THR A 40 30.40 -14.13 1.72
C THR A 40 31.40 -14.40 2.84
N SER A 41 31.04 -14.09 4.09
CA SER A 41 31.82 -14.35 5.30
C SER A 41 30.92 -14.77 6.47
N PRO A 42 31.46 -15.52 7.45
CA PRO A 42 30.75 -15.84 8.70
C PRO A 42 30.24 -14.56 9.39
N PRO A 43 28.95 -14.45 9.72
CA PRO A 43 28.44 -13.35 10.53
C PRO A 43 28.97 -13.47 11.97
N THR A 44 29.16 -12.35 12.65
CA THR A 44 29.49 -12.37 14.09
C THR A 44 28.23 -12.66 14.89
N VAL A 45 28.33 -13.48 15.93
CA VAL A 45 27.22 -13.69 16.88
C VAL A 45 27.58 -13.06 18.22
N HIS A 46 26.72 -12.16 18.66
CA HIS A 46 26.75 -11.53 19.96
C HIS A 46 25.69 -12.19 20.84
N TYR A 47 26.03 -12.39 22.10
CA TYR A 47 25.09 -12.88 23.09
C TYR A 47 24.95 -11.80 24.14
N GLU A 48 23.72 -11.51 24.55
CA GLU A 48 23.42 -10.56 25.61
C GLU A 48 22.61 -11.25 26.68
N VAL A 49 23.00 -11.11 27.94
CA VAL A 49 22.36 -11.80 29.06
C VAL A 49 21.60 -10.79 29.91
N TYR A 50 20.31 -11.05 30.12
CA TYR A 50 19.40 -10.20 30.88
C TYR A 50 18.84 -10.95 32.10
N PRO A 51 18.75 -10.31 33.28
CA PRO A 51 18.12 -10.90 34.47
C PRO A 51 16.57 -10.92 34.40
N PHE A 52 15.98 -10.25 33.40
CA PHE A 52 14.55 -10.19 33.15
C PHE A 52 14.26 -10.40 31.65
N SER A 53 13.01 -10.68 31.30
CA SER A 53 12.65 -10.85 29.89
C SER A 53 12.84 -9.51 29.17
N PRO A 54 13.73 -9.42 28.17
CA PRO A 54 13.74 -8.27 27.31
C PRO A 54 12.39 -8.19 26.59
N SER A 55 11.71 -7.04 26.66
CA SER A 55 10.55 -6.80 25.79
C SER A 55 11.03 -6.77 24.35
N THR A 56 10.35 -7.45 23.44
CA THR A 56 10.70 -7.57 22.01
C THR A 56 10.58 -6.25 21.20
N ALA A 57 10.65 -5.10 21.85
CA ALA A 57 10.49 -3.78 21.24
C ALA A 57 11.85 -3.19 20.81
N PRO A 58 11.90 -2.36 19.74
CA PRO A 58 13.11 -1.68 19.31
C PRO A 58 13.53 -0.63 20.33
N GLY A 59 14.78 -0.70 20.81
CA GLY A 59 15.34 0.22 21.80
C GLY A 59 15.31 -0.35 23.21
N MET A 60 16.28 -1.22 23.54
CA MET A 60 16.47 -1.72 24.90
C MET A 60 17.47 -0.87 25.71
N PRO A 61 17.25 -0.72 27.03
CA PRO A 61 18.02 0.18 27.88
C PRO A 61 19.36 -0.39 28.35
N GLU A 62 20.29 0.53 28.65
CA GLU A 62 21.71 0.37 29.00
C GLU A 62 22.01 -0.14 30.44
N GLU A 63 21.09 -0.78 31.16
CA GLU A 63 21.43 -1.28 32.50
C GLU A 63 22.13 -2.65 32.44
N ASP A 64 23.45 -2.61 32.65
CA ASP A 64 24.40 -3.73 32.82
C ASP A 64 24.27 -4.85 31.76
N SER A 65 24.13 -4.47 30.48
CA SER A 65 24.34 -5.42 29.38
C SER A 65 25.82 -5.79 29.29
N ILE A 66 26.13 -7.05 29.58
CA ILE A 66 27.46 -7.62 29.32
C ILE A 66 27.34 -8.32 27.98
N VAL A 67 28.09 -7.86 26.98
CA VAL A 67 28.03 -8.35 25.58
C VAL A 67 29.22 -9.27 25.26
N PRO A 68 29.16 -10.58 25.58
CA PRO A 68 30.11 -11.55 25.06
C PRO A 68 29.99 -11.71 23.54
N THR A 69 31.10 -11.49 22.83
CA THR A 69 31.21 -11.70 21.38
C THR A 69 31.96 -13.00 21.09
N LYS A 70 31.47 -13.83 20.16
CA LYS A 70 32.19 -15.01 19.68
C LYS A 70 32.26 -15.03 18.15
N ARG A 71 33.48 -15.20 17.62
CA ARG A 71 33.73 -15.50 16.20
C ARG A 71 34.12 -16.97 16.08
N GLY A 72 33.43 -17.74 15.24
CA GLY A 72 33.60 -19.19 15.07
C GLY A 72 33.42 -19.60 13.60
N GLU A 73 33.44 -20.91 13.33
CA GLU A 73 33.19 -21.43 11.98
C GLU A 73 31.81 -20.98 11.44
N PRO A 74 31.68 -20.76 10.11
CA PRO A 74 30.53 -20.09 9.48
C PRO A 74 29.12 -20.61 9.77
N SER A 75 28.97 -21.79 10.37
CA SER A 75 27.67 -22.45 10.57
C SER A 75 27.33 -22.76 12.03
N THR A 76 28.27 -22.72 12.98
CA THR A 76 28.04 -23.19 14.35
C THR A 76 28.79 -22.37 15.38
N PHE A 77 28.05 -21.83 16.34
CA PHE A 77 28.55 -20.96 17.40
C PHE A 77 28.14 -21.55 18.76
N ILE A 78 29.11 -21.82 19.62
CA ILE A 78 28.87 -22.40 20.94
C ILE A 78 29.16 -21.34 22.00
N TYR A 79 28.14 -20.88 22.73
CA TYR A 79 28.29 -20.01 23.88
C TYR A 79 28.26 -20.85 25.18
N GLY A 80 29.12 -20.53 26.16
CA GLY A 80 28.98 -21.07 27.53
C GLY A 80 30.09 -21.94 28.14
N GLU A 81 31.25 -22.11 27.50
CA GLU A 81 32.31 -22.98 28.04
C GLU A 81 32.80 -22.55 29.44
N ASP A 82 32.98 -21.24 29.65
CA ASP A 82 33.38 -20.67 30.95
C ASP A 82 32.48 -19.51 31.44
N ARG A 83 31.81 -18.79 30.52
CA ARG A 83 31.14 -17.52 30.83
C ARG A 83 29.79 -17.65 31.51
N LEU A 84 29.01 -18.69 31.23
CA LEU A 84 27.67 -18.83 31.81
C LEU A 84 27.73 -19.14 33.32
N ASN A 85 28.80 -19.77 33.79
CA ASN A 85 29.07 -19.96 35.23
C ASN A 85 29.30 -18.65 35.98
N ASP A 86 30.00 -17.70 35.36
CA ASP A 86 30.33 -16.40 35.97
C ASP A 86 29.08 -15.51 36.17
N TYR A 87 28.01 -15.72 35.37
CA TYR A 87 26.81 -14.89 35.37
C TYR A 87 25.56 -15.56 35.96
N ILE A 88 25.45 -16.89 35.90
CA ILE A 88 24.33 -17.65 36.50
C ILE A 88 24.65 -18.02 37.97
N GLY A 89 25.84 -17.68 38.45
CA GLY A 89 26.32 -17.97 39.80
C GLY A 89 25.52 -17.32 40.92
N GLY A 90 24.75 -18.15 41.66
CA GLY A 90 24.50 -17.98 43.09
C GLY A 90 23.08 -17.58 43.53
N GLN A 91 22.22 -17.04 42.65
CA GLN A 91 20.84 -16.69 43.04
C GLN A 91 19.83 -17.70 42.47
N GLU A 92 19.34 -18.58 43.34
CA GLU A 92 18.43 -19.70 43.04
C GLU A 92 17.03 -19.30 42.49
N ARG A 93 16.76 -18.03 42.17
CA ARG A 93 15.37 -17.54 42.02
C ARG A 93 15.00 -16.79 40.73
N SER A 94 15.94 -16.41 39.86
CA SER A 94 15.66 -15.56 38.69
C SER A 94 15.82 -16.33 37.36
N ASN A 95 14.85 -16.24 36.44
CA ASN A 95 15.07 -16.72 35.07
C ASN A 95 15.98 -15.72 34.35
N TYR A 96 17.04 -16.20 33.69
CA TYR A 96 17.88 -15.37 32.84
C TYR A 96 17.43 -15.51 31.39
N PHE A 97 17.65 -14.47 30.60
CA PHE A 97 17.33 -14.45 29.18
C PHE A 97 18.60 -14.19 28.39
N VAL A 98 18.89 -15.03 27.40
CA VAL A 98 19.98 -14.82 26.46
C VAL A 98 19.38 -14.35 25.15
N PHE A 99 19.66 -13.12 24.76
CA PHE A 99 19.38 -12.61 23.43
C PHE A 99 20.57 -12.91 22.52
N ILE A 100 20.29 -13.47 21.35
CA ILE A 100 21.26 -13.80 20.32
C ILE A 100 21.15 -12.72 19.26
N ASP A 101 22.09 -11.79 19.26
CA ASP A 101 22.24 -10.85 18.17
C ASP A 101 23.22 -11.42 17.13
N VAL A 102 22.87 -11.28 15.87
CA VAL A 102 23.69 -11.76 14.76
C VAL A 102 24.00 -10.53 13.93
N ASP A 103 25.28 -10.19 13.87
CA ASP A 103 25.84 -9.11 13.06
C ASP A 103 25.52 -9.41 11.60
N ARG A 104 24.50 -8.72 11.09
CA ARG A 104 23.85 -9.00 9.82
C ARG A 104 24.04 -7.80 8.88
N PRO A 105 24.31 -8.04 7.58
CA PRO A 105 24.03 -7.04 6.57
C PRO A 105 22.57 -6.60 6.67
N SER A 106 22.29 -5.33 6.39
CA SER A 106 20.97 -4.69 6.57
C SER A 106 19.80 -5.38 5.85
N ASN A 107 20.07 -6.28 4.92
CA ASN A 107 19.09 -7.01 4.11
C ASN A 107 18.77 -8.43 4.62
N LEU A 108 19.43 -8.94 5.68
CA LEU A 108 19.19 -10.28 6.23
C LEU A 108 18.43 -10.25 7.54
N LEU A 109 17.41 -11.11 7.64
CA LEU A 109 16.52 -11.21 8.80
C LEU A 109 16.32 -12.68 9.21
N PRO A 110 16.02 -12.95 10.50
CA PRO A 110 15.79 -14.30 10.98
C PRO A 110 14.38 -14.76 10.58
N ALA A 111 14.26 -15.97 10.03
CA ALA A 111 12.97 -16.60 9.67
C ALA A 111 12.01 -16.71 10.87
N ASP A 112 12.57 -16.80 12.07
CA ASP A 112 11.83 -16.84 13.33
C ASP A 112 12.56 -15.97 14.37
N PRO A 113 12.12 -14.72 14.59
CA PRO A 113 12.70 -13.82 15.59
C PRO A 113 12.63 -14.39 17.01
N GLY A 114 11.64 -15.25 17.30
CA GLY A 114 11.49 -15.89 18.61
C GLY A 114 12.65 -16.82 18.95
N LYS A 115 13.38 -17.32 17.95
CA LYS A 115 14.59 -18.14 18.18
C LYS A 115 15.81 -17.32 18.60
N LEU A 116 15.77 -16.00 18.47
CA LEU A 116 16.83 -15.12 18.97
C LEU A 116 16.78 -14.98 20.50
N LEU A 117 15.65 -15.27 21.14
CA LEU A 117 15.51 -15.17 22.59
C LEU A 117 15.46 -16.55 23.24
N VAL A 118 16.35 -16.80 24.18
CA VAL A 118 16.41 -18.04 24.95
C VAL A 118 16.16 -17.74 26.42
N ARG A 119 15.05 -18.24 26.96
CA ARG A 119 14.83 -18.26 28.40
C ARG A 119 15.63 -19.40 29.04
N MET A 120 16.56 -19.05 29.92
CA MET A 120 17.32 -19.99 30.73
C MET A 120 16.69 -20.15 32.11
N ASN A 121 16.36 -21.39 32.46
CA ASN A 121 15.82 -21.71 33.77
C ASN A 121 16.98 -22.09 34.71
N PRO A 122 17.05 -21.57 35.94
CA PRO A 122 18.11 -21.92 36.91
C PRO A 122 18.28 -23.42 37.17
N ARG A 123 17.21 -24.19 36.93
CA ARG A 123 17.22 -25.66 37.10
C ARG A 123 17.76 -26.43 35.90
N TYR A 124 18.21 -25.75 34.84
CA TYR A 124 18.81 -26.38 33.65
C TYR A 124 20.26 -26.84 33.91
N LEU A 125 20.52 -27.34 35.13
CA LEU A 125 21.84 -27.82 35.57
C LEU A 125 21.94 -29.31 35.21
N GLY A 126 22.66 -29.64 34.13
CA GLY A 126 22.93 -31.02 33.70
C GLY A 126 22.05 -31.55 32.57
N GLY A 127 21.37 -30.67 31.83
CA GLY A 127 20.68 -31.02 30.58
C GLY A 127 21.61 -31.07 29.36
N GLN A 128 21.10 -31.56 28.23
CA GLN A 128 21.75 -31.42 26.92
C GLN A 128 21.96 -29.93 26.57
N PRO A 129 22.96 -29.57 25.74
CA PRO A 129 23.12 -28.21 25.24
C PRO A 129 21.82 -27.68 24.64
N ILE A 130 21.49 -26.41 24.92
CA ILE A 130 20.34 -25.77 24.27
C ILE A 130 20.73 -25.52 22.82
N GLN A 131 20.11 -26.25 21.89
CA GLN A 131 20.34 -26.06 20.46
C GLN A 131 19.32 -25.09 19.87
N ARG A 132 19.82 -24.13 19.07
CA ARG A 132 19.03 -23.13 18.35
C ARG A 132 19.52 -23.05 16.92
N GLU A 133 18.66 -23.44 15.98
CA GLU A 133 18.91 -23.18 14.55
C GLU A 133 18.19 -21.89 14.14
N ILE A 134 18.97 -20.86 13.84
CA ILE A 134 18.49 -19.58 13.31
C ILE A 134 18.69 -19.60 11.80
N VAL A 135 17.58 -19.56 11.07
CA VAL A 135 17.59 -19.50 9.60
C VAL A 135 17.56 -18.03 9.18
N LEU A 136 18.50 -17.62 8.33
CA LEU A 136 18.58 -16.27 7.79
C LEU A 136 18.04 -16.23 6.37
N LYS A 137 17.19 -15.24 6.09
CA LYS A 137 16.59 -14.98 4.77
C LYS A 137 16.73 -13.51 4.40
N THR A 138 16.73 -13.20 3.12
CA THR A 138 16.67 -11.82 2.65
C THR A 138 15.28 -11.22 2.87
N ARG A 139 15.18 -9.90 3.00
CA ARG A 139 13.88 -9.20 2.98
C ARG A 139 13.04 -9.56 1.75
N ALA A 140 13.66 -9.66 0.58
CA ALA A 140 12.97 -10.09 -0.65
C ALA A 140 12.37 -11.51 -0.54
N GLN A 141 13.08 -12.45 0.10
CA GLN A 141 12.55 -13.79 0.34
C GLN A 141 11.36 -13.78 1.31
N PHE A 142 11.35 -12.90 2.32
CA PHE A 142 10.17 -12.73 3.18
C PHE A 142 8.99 -12.14 2.41
N ALA A 143 9.23 -11.09 1.62
CA ALA A 143 8.18 -10.50 0.79
C ALA A 143 7.54 -11.56 -0.13
N GLU A 144 8.36 -12.44 -0.74
CA GLU A 144 7.84 -13.53 -1.57
C GLU A 144 7.02 -14.56 -0.78
N LEU A 145 7.39 -14.90 0.45
CA LEU A 145 6.57 -15.78 1.29
C LEU A 145 5.18 -15.20 1.57
N TYR A 146 5.11 -13.90 1.87
CA TYR A 146 3.85 -13.20 2.07
C TYR A 146 3.02 -13.11 0.77
N ARG A 147 3.65 -12.86 -0.38
CA ARG A 147 2.96 -12.89 -1.68
C ARG A 147 2.37 -14.25 -2.00
N ILE A 148 3.11 -15.33 -1.71
CA ILE A 148 2.64 -16.69 -1.88
C ILE A 148 1.42 -16.93 -0.97
N GLU A 149 1.48 -16.49 0.28
CA GLU A 149 0.37 -16.60 1.23
C GLU A 149 -0.90 -15.89 0.73
N VAL A 150 -0.80 -14.64 0.27
CA VAL A 150 -1.93 -13.91 -0.31
C VAL A 150 -2.53 -14.70 -1.48
N ASN A 151 -1.69 -15.16 -2.41
CA ASN A 151 -2.16 -15.90 -3.57
C ASN A 151 -2.77 -17.26 -3.21
N GLN A 152 -2.31 -17.93 -2.15
CA GLN A 152 -2.90 -19.16 -1.65
C GLN A 152 -4.29 -18.91 -1.06
N ILE A 153 -4.42 -17.86 -0.23
CA ILE A 153 -5.69 -17.48 0.37
C ILE A 153 -6.70 -17.14 -0.72
N LEU A 154 -6.35 -16.24 -1.64
CA LEU A 154 -7.26 -15.80 -2.72
C LEU A 154 -7.67 -16.92 -3.70
N ARG A 155 -7.06 -18.10 -3.64
CA ARG A 155 -7.44 -19.29 -4.43
C ARG A 155 -8.43 -20.21 -3.71
N LEU A 156 -8.75 -19.95 -2.45
CA LEU A 156 -9.74 -20.73 -1.70
C LEU A 156 -11.12 -20.58 -2.35
N SER A 157 -11.90 -21.67 -2.36
CA SER A 157 -13.21 -21.70 -3.02
C SER A 157 -14.31 -20.97 -2.25
N ARG A 158 -14.12 -20.73 -0.95
CA ARG A 158 -14.97 -19.91 -0.10
C ARG A 158 -14.08 -19.14 0.85
N LEU A 159 -14.15 -17.81 0.76
CA LEU A 159 -13.39 -16.89 1.60
C LEU A 159 -14.30 -16.37 2.71
N SER A 160 -13.79 -16.37 3.93
CA SER A 160 -14.38 -15.70 5.08
C SER A 160 -13.72 -14.33 5.31
N ASP A 161 -14.35 -13.48 6.13
CA ASP A 161 -13.75 -12.20 6.54
C ASP A 161 -12.37 -12.37 7.16
N SER A 162 -12.17 -13.46 7.93
CA SER A 162 -10.87 -13.79 8.53
C SER A 162 -9.80 -14.16 7.50
N ASP A 163 -10.21 -14.74 6.37
CA ASP A 163 -9.28 -15.04 5.26
C ASP A 163 -8.86 -13.74 4.57
N PHE A 164 -9.79 -12.81 4.35
CA PHE A 164 -9.47 -11.49 3.80
C PHE A 164 -8.58 -10.68 4.72
N GLU A 165 -8.85 -10.66 6.03
CA GLU A 165 -8.01 -9.98 7.02
C GLU A 165 -6.58 -10.56 7.01
N ARG A 166 -6.46 -11.88 6.90
CA ARG A 166 -5.16 -12.55 6.79
C ARG A 166 -4.43 -12.19 5.48
N ALA A 167 -5.13 -12.21 4.35
CA ALA A 167 -4.55 -11.82 3.06
C ALA A 167 -4.14 -10.34 3.05
N TYR A 168 -4.93 -9.48 3.67
CA TYR A 168 -4.63 -8.05 3.83
C TYR A 168 -3.35 -7.85 4.64
N LYS A 169 -3.24 -8.47 5.82
CA LYS A 169 -2.03 -8.42 6.65
C LYS A 169 -0.81 -9.00 5.94
N ALA A 170 -0.99 -10.06 5.17
CA ALA A 170 0.10 -10.63 4.37
C ALA A 170 0.54 -9.69 3.25
N ALA A 171 -0.39 -9.02 2.54
CA ALA A 171 -0.04 -8.03 1.53
C ALA A 171 0.76 -6.86 2.13
N LEU A 172 0.32 -6.33 3.28
CA LEU A 172 1.07 -5.29 4.02
C LEU A 172 2.46 -5.80 4.45
N GLY A 173 2.56 -7.04 4.94
CA GLY A 173 3.83 -7.66 5.27
C GLY A 173 4.77 -7.76 4.07
N ALA A 174 4.26 -8.09 2.88
CA ALA A 174 5.08 -8.12 1.66
C ALA A 174 5.69 -6.74 1.35
N ILE A 175 4.88 -5.69 1.50
CA ILE A 175 5.28 -4.29 1.29
C ILE A 175 6.33 -3.85 2.33
N ASP A 176 6.11 -4.16 3.61
CA ASP A 176 7.05 -3.83 4.70
C ASP A 176 8.45 -4.41 4.50
N TYR A 177 8.53 -5.62 3.94
CA TYR A 177 9.80 -6.24 3.61
C TYR A 177 10.38 -5.74 2.28
N ASN A 178 9.54 -5.49 1.26
CA ASN A 178 9.96 -4.98 -0.05
C ASN A 178 8.92 -4.03 -0.66
N PRO A 179 9.15 -2.71 -0.71
CA PRO A 179 8.19 -1.72 -1.21
C PRO A 179 8.22 -1.60 -2.75
N GLU A 180 8.12 -2.71 -3.47
CA GLU A 180 8.01 -2.71 -4.94
C GLU A 180 6.57 -2.45 -5.40
N LEU A 181 6.41 -1.83 -6.58
CA LEU A 181 5.10 -1.52 -7.18
C LEU A 181 4.14 -2.73 -7.16
N ASP A 182 4.64 -3.92 -7.46
CA ASP A 182 3.82 -5.12 -7.54
C ASP A 182 3.30 -5.62 -6.17
N ASN A 183 3.98 -5.30 -5.08
CA ASN A 183 3.51 -5.58 -3.72
C ASN A 183 2.39 -4.61 -3.32
N PHE A 184 2.45 -3.34 -3.73
CA PHE A 184 1.33 -2.41 -3.55
C PHE A 184 0.10 -2.83 -4.37
N LEU A 185 0.30 -3.29 -5.61
CA LEU A 185 -0.80 -3.83 -6.42
C LEU A 185 -1.40 -5.12 -5.84
N LEU A 186 -0.60 -5.91 -5.11
CA LEU A 186 -1.10 -7.07 -4.37
C LEU A 186 -2.11 -6.68 -3.29
N PHE A 187 -1.87 -5.57 -2.57
CA PHE A 187 -2.81 -5.02 -1.61
C PHE A 187 -4.15 -4.66 -2.27
N VAL A 188 -4.12 -3.91 -3.40
CA VAL A 188 -5.33 -3.56 -4.15
C VAL A 188 -6.08 -4.81 -4.65
N LYS A 189 -5.35 -5.85 -5.06
CA LYS A 189 -5.94 -7.14 -5.46
C LYS A 189 -6.71 -7.81 -4.34
N VAL A 190 -6.22 -7.74 -3.09
CA VAL A 190 -6.95 -8.28 -1.92
C VAL A 190 -8.25 -7.50 -1.71
N LEU A 191 -8.19 -6.16 -1.75
CA LEU A 191 -9.38 -5.31 -1.60
C LEU A 191 -10.43 -5.61 -2.68
N ARG A 192 -10.03 -5.71 -3.95
CA ARG A 192 -10.92 -6.10 -5.07
C ARG A 192 -11.60 -7.43 -4.82
N ALA A 193 -10.85 -8.43 -4.34
CA ALA A 193 -11.41 -9.75 -4.05
C ALA A 193 -12.41 -9.73 -2.89
N GLN A 194 -12.15 -8.94 -1.85
CA GLN A 194 -13.06 -8.76 -0.72
C GLN A 194 -14.38 -8.12 -1.14
N LEU A 195 -14.29 -7.00 -1.89
CA LEU A 195 -15.46 -6.28 -2.41
C LEU A 195 -16.30 -7.18 -3.33
N ALA A 196 -15.66 -7.92 -4.24
CA ALA A 196 -16.34 -8.84 -5.16
C ALA A 196 -17.03 -10.02 -4.45
N ALA A 197 -16.50 -10.46 -3.30
CA ALA A 197 -17.09 -11.54 -2.52
C ALA A 197 -18.31 -11.10 -1.69
N GLY A 198 -18.59 -9.79 -1.60
CA GLY A 198 -19.67 -9.28 -0.76
C GLY A 198 -19.44 -9.57 0.73
N ALA A 199 -18.19 -9.60 1.17
CA ALA A 199 -17.78 -9.81 2.56
C ALA A 199 -18.01 -8.57 3.46
N GLY A 200 -18.92 -7.66 3.05
CA GLY A 200 -19.13 -6.35 3.67
C GLY A 200 -18.12 -5.31 3.18
N PRO A 201 -18.30 -4.03 3.61
CA PRO A 201 -17.33 -2.99 3.36
C PRO A 201 -15.99 -3.39 4.03
N PRO A 202 -14.83 -3.12 3.38
CA PRO A 202 -13.54 -3.27 4.02
C PRO A 202 -13.56 -2.52 5.36
N SER A 203 -13.03 -3.14 6.42
CA SER A 203 -12.89 -2.47 7.71
C SER A 203 -12.06 -1.18 7.62
N TYR A 204 -11.26 -1.05 6.56
CA TYR A 204 -10.60 0.16 6.14
C TYR A 204 -10.35 0.15 4.63
N ALA A 205 -10.70 1.23 3.94
CA ALA A 205 -10.27 1.50 2.56
C ALA A 205 -9.63 2.89 2.54
N PRO A 206 -8.36 3.02 2.15
CA PRO A 206 -7.72 4.34 2.09
C PRO A 206 -8.46 5.22 1.08
N ALA A 207 -8.78 6.44 1.50
CA ALA A 207 -9.53 7.43 0.74
C ALA A 207 -8.64 8.61 0.30
N THR A 208 -7.40 8.71 0.79
CA THR A 208 -6.47 9.77 0.38
C THR A 208 -5.03 9.25 0.18
N PRO A 209 -4.19 10.00 -0.56
CA PRO A 209 -2.75 9.72 -0.67
C PRO A 209 -2.03 9.66 0.68
N GLU A 210 -2.44 10.47 1.67
CA GLU A 210 -1.86 10.47 3.02
C GLU A 210 -2.20 9.19 3.76
N GLU A 211 -3.44 8.70 3.65
CA GLU A 211 -3.84 7.42 4.22
C GLU A 211 -3.09 6.25 3.57
N LEU A 212 -2.87 6.30 2.26
CA LEU A 212 -2.01 5.36 1.56
C LEU A 212 -0.58 5.42 2.07
N ALA A 213 -0.01 6.60 2.26
CA ALA A 213 1.34 6.79 2.80
C ALA A 213 1.49 6.24 4.23
N ILE A 214 0.43 6.30 5.04
CA ILE A 214 0.41 5.72 6.39
C ILE A 214 0.36 4.19 6.32
N GLN A 215 -0.39 3.63 5.38
CA GLN A 215 -0.63 2.19 5.29
C GLN A 215 0.40 1.40 4.53
N LEU A 216 0.97 2.01 3.49
CA LEU A 216 1.82 1.37 2.52
C LEU A 216 3.24 1.91 2.70
N SER A 217 4.07 1.16 3.44
CA SER A 217 5.46 1.54 3.67
C SER A 217 6.22 1.66 2.34
N GLY A 218 7.01 2.73 2.20
CA GLY A 218 7.72 3.05 0.95
C GLY A 218 6.86 3.65 -0.16
N TYR A 219 5.53 3.80 0.03
CA TYR A 219 4.65 4.47 -0.93
C TYR A 219 5.14 5.88 -1.27
N SER A 220 5.48 6.67 -0.25
CA SER A 220 5.97 8.05 -0.41
C SER A 220 7.29 8.14 -1.16
N ASP A 221 8.06 7.06 -1.22
CA ASP A 221 9.35 7.00 -1.92
C ASP A 221 9.20 6.68 -3.42
N LEU A 222 8.00 6.26 -3.85
CA LEU A 222 7.72 5.97 -5.25
C LEU A 222 7.70 7.27 -6.09
N PRO A 223 8.21 7.21 -7.34
CA PRO A 223 8.01 8.27 -8.31
C PRO A 223 6.53 8.63 -8.46
N PHE A 224 6.23 9.90 -8.73
CA PHE A 224 4.86 10.41 -8.89
C PHE A 224 4.01 9.54 -9.82
N ARG A 225 4.57 9.13 -10.97
CA ARG A 225 3.89 8.27 -11.93
C ARG A 225 3.50 6.91 -11.36
N GLU A 226 4.34 6.30 -10.53
CA GLU A 226 4.05 4.99 -9.94
C GLU A 226 3.00 5.11 -8.83
N ARG A 227 3.08 6.16 -8.01
CA ARG A 227 2.04 6.52 -7.03
C ARG A 227 0.68 6.72 -7.70
N TRP A 228 0.65 7.50 -8.79
CA TRP A 228 -0.54 7.73 -9.59
C TRP A 228 -1.20 6.44 -10.07
N LEU A 229 -0.41 5.45 -10.51
CA LEU A 229 -0.94 4.17 -10.98
C LEU A 229 -1.56 3.36 -9.83
N VAL A 230 -0.93 3.35 -8.64
CA VAL A 230 -1.49 2.71 -7.44
C VAL A 230 -2.81 3.37 -7.03
N GLU A 231 -2.82 4.71 -6.98
CA GLU A 231 -4.02 5.50 -6.65
C GLU A 231 -5.13 5.28 -7.67
N LEU A 232 -4.81 5.25 -8.97
CA LEU A 232 -5.80 4.98 -10.02
C LEU A 232 -6.38 3.58 -9.90
N ASP A 233 -5.55 2.56 -9.66
CA ASP A 233 -6.03 1.18 -9.49
C ASP A 233 -6.92 1.06 -8.24
N LEU A 234 -6.64 1.81 -7.18
CA LEU A 234 -7.52 1.92 -6.02
C LEU A 234 -8.81 2.66 -6.36
N LEU A 235 -8.75 3.79 -7.07
CA LEU A 235 -9.93 4.55 -7.51
C LEU A 235 -10.85 3.67 -8.37
N ASP A 236 -10.30 2.94 -9.33
CA ASP A 236 -11.02 1.95 -10.13
C ASP A 236 -11.73 0.91 -9.25
N THR A 237 -11.06 0.47 -8.19
CA THR A 237 -11.60 -0.51 -7.24
C THR A 237 -12.79 0.06 -6.48
N LEU A 238 -12.68 1.29 -5.99
CA LEU A 238 -13.74 1.96 -5.23
C LEU A 238 -14.93 2.29 -6.12
N VAL A 239 -14.70 2.84 -7.32
CA VAL A 239 -15.77 3.16 -8.27
C VAL A 239 -16.50 1.89 -8.72
N GLY A 240 -15.79 0.80 -8.99
CA GLY A 240 -16.41 -0.48 -9.35
C GLY A 240 -17.25 -1.11 -8.23
N ALA A 241 -17.15 -0.60 -7.01
CA ALA A 241 -17.85 -1.08 -5.83
C ALA A 241 -18.93 -0.11 -5.32
N SER A 242 -19.28 0.95 -6.05
CA SER A 242 -20.27 1.96 -5.60
C SER A 242 -21.65 1.37 -5.29
N ASP A 243 -22.06 0.31 -5.97
CA ASP A 243 -23.32 -0.41 -5.70
C ASP A 243 -23.35 -1.11 -4.32
N LEU A 244 -22.18 -1.36 -3.70
CA LEU A 244 -22.11 -1.99 -2.38
C LEU A 244 -22.64 -1.07 -1.28
N ASP A 245 -22.48 0.25 -1.40
CA ASP A 245 -23.07 1.19 -0.45
C ASP A 245 -24.60 1.05 -0.40
N ARG A 246 -25.23 0.82 -1.56
CA ARG A 246 -26.68 0.55 -1.67
C ARG A 246 -27.06 -0.81 -1.08
N ALA A 247 -26.19 -1.83 -1.23
CA ALA A 247 -26.44 -3.18 -0.76
C ALA A 247 -26.32 -3.33 0.77
N TYR A 248 -25.39 -2.60 1.40
CA TYR A 248 -25.14 -2.69 2.85
C TYR A 248 -25.84 -1.62 3.69
N GLY A 249 -26.51 -0.65 3.05
CA GLY A 249 -27.17 0.45 3.77
C GLY A 249 -26.17 1.38 4.48
N SER A 250 -24.88 1.29 4.13
CA SER A 250 -23.85 2.24 4.53
C SER A 250 -24.01 3.49 3.68
N ALA A 251 -24.31 4.62 4.32
CA ALA A 251 -24.50 5.90 3.65
C ALA A 251 -23.17 6.37 3.03
N GLY A 252 -22.97 6.08 1.73
CA GLY A 252 -22.00 6.75 0.87
C GLY A 252 -20.52 6.48 1.13
N THR A 253 -20.14 5.53 2.00
CA THR A 253 -18.75 5.38 2.45
C THR A 253 -17.76 5.07 1.33
N VAL A 254 -18.09 4.16 0.40
CA VAL A 254 -17.18 3.78 -0.70
C VAL A 254 -17.17 4.85 -1.78
N ARG A 255 -18.35 5.40 -2.11
CA ARG A 255 -18.47 6.49 -3.07
C ARG A 255 -17.72 7.75 -2.61
N ASP A 256 -17.88 8.14 -1.34
CA ASP A 256 -17.26 9.35 -0.80
C ASP A 256 -15.74 9.16 -0.69
N ALA A 257 -15.25 7.93 -0.38
CA ALA A 257 -13.83 7.60 -0.47
C ALA A 257 -13.30 7.71 -1.91
N ALA A 258 -14.07 7.25 -2.91
CA ALA A 258 -13.70 7.39 -4.32
C ALA A 258 -13.64 8.87 -4.76
N LEU A 259 -14.60 9.69 -4.30
CA LEU A 259 -14.61 11.13 -4.54
C LEU A 259 -13.41 11.83 -3.90
N LEU A 260 -13.11 11.52 -2.64
CA LEU A 260 -11.96 12.07 -1.92
C LEU A 260 -10.65 11.71 -2.62
N LEU A 261 -10.47 10.44 -2.97
CA LEU A 261 -9.26 9.98 -3.66
C LEU A 261 -9.14 10.61 -5.04
N GLY A 262 -10.20 10.59 -5.85
CA GLY A 262 -10.18 11.18 -7.19
C GLY A 262 -9.91 12.69 -7.16
N THR A 263 -10.49 13.41 -6.21
CA THR A 263 -10.24 14.86 -6.04
C THR A 263 -8.80 15.11 -5.64
N ALA A 264 -8.27 14.37 -4.66
CA ALA A 264 -6.88 14.49 -4.23
C ALA A 264 -5.88 14.18 -5.36
N MET A 265 -6.19 13.19 -6.20
CA MET A 265 -5.40 12.90 -7.40
C MET A 265 -5.37 14.09 -8.36
N ILE A 266 -6.52 14.70 -8.63
CA ILE A 266 -6.59 15.87 -9.52
C ILE A 266 -5.84 17.07 -8.92
N ASP A 267 -6.00 17.33 -7.62
CA ASP A 267 -5.27 18.42 -6.93
C ASP A 267 -3.75 18.22 -6.95
N ALA A 268 -3.28 16.96 -6.93
CA ALA A 268 -1.87 16.64 -7.00
C ALA A 268 -1.23 16.98 -8.37
N LEU A 269 -2.03 17.23 -9.42
CA LEU A 269 -1.54 17.63 -10.74
C LEU A 269 -0.91 19.03 -10.74
N ASP A 270 -1.41 19.95 -9.90
CA ASP A 270 -1.00 21.37 -9.90
C ASP A 270 0.48 21.57 -9.50
N GLY A 271 1.11 20.54 -8.90
CA GLY A 271 2.52 20.51 -8.53
C GLY A 271 3.30 19.32 -9.09
N ALA A 272 2.74 18.59 -10.06
CA ALA A 272 3.34 17.37 -10.58
C ALA A 272 4.55 17.67 -11.47
N GLU A 273 5.72 17.13 -11.12
CA GLU A 273 6.90 17.09 -11.99
C GLU A 273 6.81 15.95 -13.02
N ALA A 274 5.65 15.78 -13.67
CA ALA A 274 5.40 14.72 -14.66
C ALA A 274 4.77 15.29 -15.94
N ASP A 275 5.07 14.67 -17.09
CA ASP A 275 4.31 14.95 -18.31
C ASP A 275 2.90 14.38 -18.12
N LEU A 276 1.91 15.27 -18.01
CA LEU A 276 0.53 14.88 -17.77
C LEU A 276 -0.05 14.04 -18.92
N ALA A 277 0.53 14.14 -20.12
CA ALA A 277 0.15 13.32 -21.26
C ALA A 277 0.52 11.82 -21.09
N ASP A 278 1.47 11.51 -20.21
CA ASP A 278 1.89 10.14 -19.90
C ASP A 278 1.05 9.49 -18.80
N LEU A 279 0.14 10.27 -18.19
CA LEU A 279 -0.73 9.84 -17.12
C LEU A 279 -2.16 9.62 -17.64
N PRO A 280 -2.87 8.60 -17.14
CA PRO A 280 -4.27 8.36 -17.47
C PRO A 280 -5.23 9.35 -16.76
N VAL A 281 -4.95 10.66 -16.81
CA VAL A 281 -5.71 11.72 -16.11
C VAL A 281 -7.18 11.77 -16.54
N VAL A 282 -7.43 11.61 -17.83
CA VAL A 282 -8.78 11.59 -18.41
C VAL A 282 -9.67 10.55 -17.70
N ARG A 283 -9.08 9.44 -17.26
CA ARG A 283 -9.82 8.37 -16.56
C ARG A 283 -10.29 8.82 -15.18
N VAL A 284 -9.46 9.55 -14.43
CA VAL A 284 -9.84 10.11 -13.12
C VAL A 284 -11.00 11.10 -13.29
N TYR A 285 -10.91 12.01 -14.26
CA TYR A 285 -11.99 12.94 -14.57
C TYR A 285 -13.29 12.24 -14.94
N GLN A 286 -13.23 11.15 -15.73
CA GLN A 286 -14.40 10.35 -16.07
C GLN A 286 -15.03 9.66 -14.86
N HIS A 287 -14.21 9.15 -13.94
CA HIS A 287 -14.69 8.56 -12.69
C HIS A 287 -15.41 9.61 -11.83
N LEU A 288 -14.80 10.77 -11.61
CA LEU A 288 -15.42 11.86 -10.85
C LEU A 288 -16.74 12.33 -11.49
N SER A 289 -16.77 12.55 -12.81
CA SER A 289 -18.00 12.90 -13.53
C SER A 289 -19.11 11.86 -13.35
N ALA A 290 -18.78 10.56 -13.41
CA ALA A 290 -19.76 9.50 -13.21
C ALA A 290 -20.31 9.48 -11.77
N LEU A 291 -19.45 9.65 -10.77
CA LEU A 291 -19.83 9.69 -9.36
C LEU A 291 -20.75 10.89 -9.05
N HIS A 292 -20.43 12.09 -9.56
CA HIS A 292 -21.28 13.28 -9.39
C HIS A 292 -22.61 13.16 -10.15
N ALA A 293 -22.59 12.59 -11.36
CA ALA A 293 -23.80 12.36 -12.14
C ALA A 293 -24.77 11.40 -11.43
N GLU A 294 -24.25 10.29 -10.87
CA GLU A 294 -25.07 9.34 -10.10
C GLU A 294 -25.68 10.00 -8.85
N ALA A 295 -24.94 10.90 -8.20
CA ALA A 295 -25.41 11.64 -7.04
C ALA A 295 -26.40 12.77 -7.39
N GLY A 296 -26.56 13.13 -8.67
CA GLY A 296 -27.31 14.31 -9.09
C GLY A 296 -26.66 15.64 -8.67
N ASP A 297 -25.35 15.63 -8.40
CA ASP A 297 -24.59 16.78 -7.95
C ASP A 297 -24.08 17.59 -9.14
N CYS A 298 -24.95 18.43 -9.69
CA CYS A 298 -24.63 19.19 -10.88
C CYS A 298 -23.58 20.28 -10.69
N VAL A 299 -23.39 20.78 -9.47
CA VAL A 299 -22.38 21.81 -9.19
C VAL A 299 -20.99 21.19 -9.33
N SER A 300 -20.71 20.13 -8.56
CA SER A 300 -19.40 19.47 -8.60
C SER A 300 -19.11 18.82 -9.95
N LEU A 301 -20.13 18.30 -10.64
CA LEU A 301 -19.97 17.81 -12.01
C LEU A 301 -19.50 18.91 -12.96
N SER A 302 -20.09 20.10 -12.85
CA SER A 302 -19.76 21.25 -13.70
C SER A 302 -18.34 21.76 -13.42
N GLU A 303 -17.96 21.85 -12.15
CA GLU A 303 -16.60 22.22 -11.74
C GLU A 303 -15.56 21.21 -12.23
N ASN A 304 -15.83 19.90 -12.09
CA ASN A 304 -14.99 18.83 -12.60
C ASN A 304 -14.83 18.92 -14.13
N ALA A 305 -15.92 19.15 -14.87
CA ALA A 305 -15.89 19.29 -16.32
C ALA A 305 -15.12 20.54 -16.77
N ALA A 306 -15.31 21.67 -16.09
CA ALA A 306 -14.58 22.91 -16.36
C ALA A 306 -13.07 22.71 -16.19
N ARG A 307 -12.64 22.09 -15.09
CA ARG A 307 -11.23 21.78 -14.82
C ARG A 307 -10.66 20.81 -15.86
N ALA A 308 -11.37 19.71 -16.13
CA ALA A 308 -10.96 18.73 -17.13
C ALA A 308 -10.77 19.32 -18.54
N LEU A 309 -11.64 20.27 -18.92
CA LEU A 309 -11.56 20.97 -20.21
C LEU A 309 -10.49 22.07 -20.24
N ALA A 310 -10.10 22.63 -19.09
CA ALA A 310 -8.93 23.50 -18.97
C ALA A 310 -7.63 22.71 -19.19
N ASP A 311 -7.57 21.49 -18.64
CA ASP A 311 -6.40 20.60 -18.75
C ASP A 311 -6.32 19.83 -20.08
N ALA A 312 -7.35 19.90 -20.92
CA ALA A 312 -7.54 19.02 -22.08
C ALA A 312 -6.35 19.02 -23.06
N GLU A 313 -5.68 20.15 -23.25
CA GLU A 313 -4.48 20.22 -24.09
C GLU A 313 -3.27 19.55 -23.42
N ALA A 314 -3.02 19.88 -22.15
CA ALA A 314 -1.89 19.35 -21.37
C ALA A 314 -1.93 17.82 -21.26
N ILE A 315 -3.12 17.24 -21.06
CA ILE A 315 -3.31 15.79 -20.97
C ILE A 315 -3.61 15.12 -22.33
N ARG A 316 -3.53 15.87 -23.43
CA ARG A 316 -3.85 15.43 -24.81
C ARG A 316 -5.20 14.71 -24.92
N MET A 317 -6.21 15.24 -24.25
CA MET A 317 -7.54 14.65 -24.18
C MET A 317 -8.15 14.57 -25.59
N ALA A 318 -8.58 13.37 -26.00
CA ALA A 318 -9.28 13.17 -27.25
C ALA A 318 -10.62 13.94 -27.30
N TRP A 319 -11.00 14.43 -28.49
CA TRP A 319 -12.26 15.16 -28.68
C TRP A 319 -13.49 14.36 -28.22
N THR A 320 -13.48 13.03 -28.35
CA THR A 320 -14.58 12.19 -27.88
C THR A 320 -14.80 12.28 -26.36
N ALA A 321 -13.72 12.41 -25.57
CA ALA A 321 -13.79 12.60 -24.13
C ALA A 321 -14.20 14.04 -23.78
N GLN A 322 -13.61 15.04 -24.45
CA GLN A 322 -13.99 16.45 -24.28
C GLN A 322 -15.48 16.67 -24.56
N ARG A 323 -15.98 16.12 -25.68
CA ARG A 323 -17.40 16.15 -26.06
C ARG A 323 -18.29 15.61 -24.96
N ARG A 324 -17.89 14.49 -24.32
CA ARG A 324 -18.69 13.91 -23.23
C ARG A 324 -18.78 14.88 -22.06
N LEU A 325 -17.67 15.48 -21.65
CA LEU A 325 -17.62 16.46 -20.57
C LEU A 325 -18.47 17.70 -20.87
N PHE A 326 -18.37 18.25 -22.08
CA PHE A 326 -19.24 19.36 -22.52
C PHE A 326 -20.72 19.01 -22.44
N LEU A 327 -21.13 17.81 -22.85
CA LEU A 327 -22.53 17.41 -22.83
C LEU A 327 -23.05 17.19 -21.41
N ASP A 328 -22.24 16.59 -20.54
CA ASP A 328 -22.60 16.37 -19.14
C ASP A 328 -22.70 17.72 -18.41
N TRP A 329 -21.72 18.62 -18.60
CA TRP A 329 -21.74 19.98 -18.06
C TRP A 329 -22.95 20.78 -18.57
N GLY A 330 -23.17 20.80 -19.88
CA GLY A 330 -24.28 21.51 -20.50
C GLY A 330 -25.64 21.03 -20.00
N THR A 331 -25.81 19.72 -19.81
CA THR A 331 -27.05 19.15 -19.24
C THR A 331 -27.26 19.62 -17.80
N CYS A 332 -26.20 19.73 -17.00
CA CYS A 332 -26.29 20.27 -15.65
C CYS A 332 -26.60 21.77 -15.63
N LEU A 333 -25.99 22.56 -16.52
CA LEU A 333 -26.31 23.98 -16.65
C LEU A 333 -27.76 24.22 -17.05
N GLU A 334 -28.27 23.45 -18.01
CA GLU A 334 -29.68 23.46 -18.42
C GLU A 334 -30.59 23.14 -17.23
N THR A 335 -30.26 22.11 -16.46
CA THR A 335 -31.03 21.68 -15.28
C THR A 335 -31.03 22.76 -14.20
N MET A 336 -29.86 23.30 -13.84
CA MET A 336 -29.72 24.34 -12.82
C MET A 336 -30.39 25.67 -13.24
N SER A 337 -30.49 25.93 -14.54
CA SER A 337 -31.15 27.10 -15.10
C SER A 337 -32.65 26.88 -15.38
N GLY A 338 -33.19 25.68 -15.13
CA GLY A 338 -34.62 25.39 -15.30
C GLY A 338 -35.08 25.22 -16.75
N PHE A 339 -34.19 24.84 -17.68
CA PHE A 339 -34.60 24.48 -19.04
C PHE A 339 -35.64 23.35 -19.03
N GLY A 340 -36.65 23.45 -19.89
CA GLY A 340 -37.71 22.45 -20.00
C GLY A 340 -38.81 22.53 -18.92
N THR A 341 -38.77 23.53 -18.03
CA THR A 341 -39.78 23.71 -16.96
C THR A 341 -40.98 24.59 -17.35
N GLY A 342 -41.06 25.04 -18.61
CA GLY A 342 -42.15 25.88 -19.14
C GLY A 342 -41.79 27.32 -19.55
N PRO A 343 -40.78 28.01 -18.96
CA PRO A 343 -40.33 29.32 -19.44
C PRO A 343 -39.73 29.29 -20.85
N THR A 344 -39.73 30.43 -21.53
CA THR A 344 -39.02 30.60 -22.81
C THR A 344 -37.51 30.63 -22.57
N ILE A 345 -36.72 30.30 -23.61
CA ILE A 345 -35.25 30.35 -23.54
C ILE A 345 -34.76 31.74 -23.13
N ASP A 346 -35.38 32.81 -23.65
CA ASP A 346 -34.98 34.18 -23.31
C ASP A 346 -35.23 34.53 -21.83
N ALA A 347 -36.32 34.03 -21.25
CA ALA A 347 -36.61 34.19 -19.83
C ALA A 347 -35.61 33.43 -18.94
N ILE A 348 -35.16 32.25 -19.39
CA ILE A 348 -34.12 31.49 -18.69
C ILE A 348 -32.76 32.18 -18.78
N ILE A 349 -32.42 32.72 -19.95
CA ILE A 349 -31.18 33.50 -20.14
C ILE A 349 -31.17 34.73 -19.22
N GLU A 350 -32.31 35.40 -19.06
CA GLU A 350 -32.47 36.53 -18.15
C GLU A 350 -32.20 36.12 -16.70
N ASP A 351 -32.95 35.14 -16.20
CA ASP A 351 -32.81 34.62 -14.83
C ASP A 351 -31.38 34.10 -14.54
N ALA A 352 -30.77 33.38 -15.49
CA ALA A 352 -29.41 32.89 -15.34
C ALA A 352 -28.37 34.04 -15.30
N SER A 353 -28.59 35.12 -16.06
CA SER A 353 -27.69 36.28 -16.10
C SER A 353 -27.72 37.14 -14.83
N GLU A 354 -28.84 37.11 -14.11
CA GLU A 354 -29.02 37.81 -12.83
C GLU A 354 -28.46 37.02 -11.64
N LYS A 355 -28.27 35.70 -11.79
CA LYS A 355 -27.72 34.81 -10.76
C LYS A 355 -26.19 34.72 -10.88
N PRO A 356 -25.41 35.27 -9.93
CA PRO A 356 -23.94 35.35 -10.07
C PRO A 356 -23.26 34.00 -10.29
N PHE A 357 -23.70 32.97 -9.57
CA PHE A 357 -23.16 31.61 -9.69
C PHE A 357 -23.44 31.00 -11.08
N LEU A 358 -24.69 31.05 -11.56
CA LEU A 358 -25.04 30.49 -12.87
C LEU A 358 -24.35 31.25 -14.00
N ARG A 359 -24.31 32.58 -13.91
CA ARG A 359 -23.60 33.42 -14.87
C ARG A 359 -22.12 33.05 -14.97
N ALA A 360 -21.45 32.82 -13.84
CA ALA A 360 -20.04 32.39 -13.84
C ALA A 360 -19.88 31.03 -14.53
N GLN A 361 -20.69 30.04 -14.17
CA GLN A 361 -20.65 28.70 -14.75
C GLN A 361 -20.95 28.69 -16.27
N TRP A 362 -21.91 29.49 -16.72
CA TRP A 362 -22.17 29.68 -18.15
C TRP A 362 -21.01 30.41 -18.85
N GLY A 363 -20.37 31.38 -18.19
CA GLY A 363 -19.17 32.05 -18.69
C GLY A 363 -18.01 31.08 -18.89
N ASP A 364 -17.71 30.24 -17.89
CA ASP A 364 -16.66 29.24 -17.97
C ASP A 364 -16.92 28.23 -19.11
N PHE A 365 -18.19 27.86 -19.32
CA PHE A 365 -18.59 27.00 -20.44
C PHE A 365 -18.34 27.67 -21.79
N ALA A 366 -18.65 28.97 -21.90
CA ALA A 366 -18.39 29.75 -23.12
C ALA A 366 -16.90 29.79 -23.43
N ASP A 367 -16.07 30.10 -22.44
CA ASP A 367 -14.61 30.16 -22.57
C ASP A 367 -14.01 28.81 -22.98
N ALA A 368 -14.44 27.71 -22.36
CA ALA A 368 -14.02 26.37 -22.74
C ALA A 368 -14.46 26.03 -24.18
N SER A 369 -15.67 26.40 -24.57
CA SER A 369 -16.20 26.15 -25.92
C SER A 369 -15.50 26.98 -27.00
N LEU A 370 -15.05 28.20 -26.66
CA LEU A 370 -14.24 29.05 -27.54
C LEU A 370 -12.87 28.41 -27.83
N ARG A 371 -12.23 27.79 -26.84
CA ARG A 371 -10.98 27.02 -27.08
C ARG A 371 -11.21 25.84 -28.05
N ALA A 372 -12.42 25.30 -28.10
CA ALA A 372 -12.82 24.23 -29.01
C ALA A 372 -13.43 24.73 -30.35
N GLU A 373 -13.40 26.04 -30.63
CA GLU A 373 -14.19 26.66 -31.71
C GLU A 373 -13.96 26.04 -33.08
N SER A 374 -12.71 25.76 -33.46
CA SER A 374 -12.38 25.11 -34.74
C SER A 374 -13.05 23.75 -34.95
N ARG A 375 -13.40 23.04 -33.86
CA ARG A 375 -14.14 21.77 -33.90
C ARG A 375 -15.65 21.97 -34.00
N LEU A 376 -16.16 23.04 -33.40
CA LEU A 376 -17.58 23.34 -33.30
C LEU A 376 -18.13 24.09 -34.51
N GLU A 377 -17.30 24.90 -35.19
CA GLU A 377 -17.69 25.72 -36.33
C GLU A 377 -18.30 24.90 -37.48
N PHE A 378 -17.76 23.70 -37.74
CA PHE A 378 -18.23 22.78 -38.78
C PHE A 378 -18.91 21.53 -38.21
N ALA A 379 -19.46 21.63 -37.00
CA ALA A 379 -20.17 20.54 -36.33
C ALA A 379 -21.35 20.03 -37.18
N THR A 380 -21.28 18.76 -37.58
CA THR A 380 -22.38 18.06 -38.28
C THR A 380 -22.99 16.94 -37.46
N ALA A 381 -22.26 16.43 -36.46
CA ALA A 381 -22.79 15.47 -35.51
C ALA A 381 -23.74 16.17 -34.53
N ALA A 382 -24.90 15.56 -34.23
CA ALA A 382 -25.92 16.16 -33.35
C ALA A 382 -25.37 16.57 -31.97
N ALA A 383 -24.43 15.79 -31.42
CA ALA A 383 -23.75 16.13 -30.18
C ALA A 383 -22.92 17.41 -30.26
N ASP A 384 -22.15 17.58 -31.35
CA ASP A 384 -21.32 18.78 -31.53
C ASP A 384 -22.19 20.00 -31.85
N VAL A 385 -23.29 19.81 -32.59
CA VAL A 385 -24.31 20.86 -32.81
C VAL A 385 -24.91 21.31 -31.48
N ARG A 386 -25.28 20.37 -30.59
CA ARG A 386 -25.79 20.71 -29.26
C ARG A 386 -24.78 21.53 -28.45
N ILE A 387 -23.49 21.16 -28.47
CA ILE A 387 -22.45 21.91 -27.76
C ILE A 387 -22.31 23.32 -28.33
N ARG A 388 -22.36 23.47 -29.66
CA ARG A 388 -22.33 24.78 -30.32
C ARG A 388 -23.54 25.63 -29.95
N ASP A 389 -24.74 25.07 -29.99
CA ASP A 389 -25.96 25.80 -29.66
C ASP A 389 -25.96 26.22 -28.17
N LEU A 390 -25.43 25.37 -27.28
CA LEU A 390 -25.19 25.72 -25.87
C LEU A 390 -24.14 26.82 -25.72
N LYS A 391 -23.03 26.79 -26.46
CA LYS A 391 -22.03 27.88 -26.49
C LYS A 391 -22.69 29.22 -26.83
N ASP A 392 -23.57 29.27 -27.82
CA ASP A 392 -24.25 30.51 -28.21
C ASP A 392 -25.16 31.04 -27.09
N ILE A 393 -25.84 30.14 -26.37
CA ILE A 393 -26.62 30.49 -25.17
C ILE A 393 -25.70 31.02 -24.07
N SER A 394 -24.59 30.35 -23.80
CA SER A 394 -23.60 30.73 -22.80
C SER A 394 -23.06 32.14 -23.03
N LEU A 395 -22.69 32.46 -24.27
CA LEU A 395 -22.20 33.79 -24.67
C LEU A 395 -23.25 34.86 -24.37
N ARG A 396 -24.50 34.64 -24.78
CA ARG A 396 -25.62 35.57 -24.51
C ARG A 396 -25.85 35.83 -23.03
N ILE A 397 -25.69 34.81 -22.18
CA ILE A 397 -25.81 34.95 -20.71
C ILE A 397 -24.64 35.76 -20.16
N SER A 398 -23.41 35.46 -20.60
CA SER A 398 -22.18 36.06 -20.08
C SER A 398 -22.04 37.56 -20.41
N GLU A 399 -22.48 37.97 -21.61
CA GLU A 399 -22.37 39.34 -22.13
C GLU A 399 -23.45 40.29 -21.59
N ARG A 400 -24.53 39.76 -21.01
CA ARG A 400 -25.66 40.56 -20.52
C ARG A 400 -25.28 41.31 -19.24
N THR A 401 -25.41 42.63 -19.20
CA THR A 401 -25.12 43.43 -17.99
C THR A 401 -26.30 43.32 -17.02
N PRO A 402 -26.10 43.10 -15.70
CA PRO A 402 -27.21 43.17 -14.75
C PRO A 402 -27.73 44.61 -14.72
N GLU A 403 -29.03 44.81 -14.88
CA GLU A 403 -29.67 46.13 -14.75
C GLU A 403 -29.80 46.58 -13.29
#